data_AF-A0A0K1Q5T7-F1
#
_entry.id   AF-A0A0K1Q5T7-F1
#
_cell.length_a   1.000
_cell.length_b   1.000
_cell.length_c   1.000
_cell.angle_alpha   90.00
_cell.angle_beta   90.00
_cell.angle_gamma   90.00
#
_symmetry.space_group_name_H-M   'P 1'
#
loop_
_entity.id
_entity.type
_entity.pdbx_description
1 polymer ?
#
loop_
_entity_poly.entity_id
_entity_poly.type
_entity_poly.pdbx_seq_one_letter_code
_entity_poly.pdbx_strand_id
1 'polypeptide(L)'
;MVLRLRLVAFVTLVTCALVGLVGCGGSFSGAKADFRKGRFAEAEKELVAMEPRSKSWSSEKRAEYSLYRGLVHHALGDRRAALLWLREAKAIDDAQPHTLAEDDRTRLDLALESLAADAAPPSP
;
A
#
# COMPACT_ATOMS: atom_id res chain seq x y z
N MET A 1 32.79 -41.51 12.20
CA MET A 1 32.78 -40.06 12.50
C MET A 1 32.22 -39.20 11.36
N VAL A 2 32.32 -39.63 10.09
CA VAL A 2 31.88 -38.89 8.88
C VAL A 2 30.35 -38.76 8.73
N LEU A 3 29.58 -39.71 9.26
CA LEU A 3 28.11 -39.73 9.14
C LEU A 3 27.42 -38.67 10.03
N ARG A 4 28.00 -38.38 11.20
CA ARG A 4 27.50 -37.35 12.13
C ARG A 4 27.68 -35.93 11.57
N LEU A 5 28.78 -35.72 10.82
CA LEU A 5 29.09 -34.43 10.20
C LEU A 5 28.17 -34.12 9.01
N ARG A 6 27.77 -35.14 8.23
CA ARG A 6 26.82 -35.03 7.12
C ARG A 6 25.39 -34.74 7.60
N LEU A 7 24.98 -35.36 8.71
CA LEU A 7 23.66 -35.13 9.29
C LEU A 7 23.51 -33.71 9.85
N VAL A 8 24.55 -33.21 10.53
CA VAL A 8 24.58 -31.83 11.06
C VAL A 8 24.55 -30.81 9.91
N ALA A 9 25.35 -31.00 8.86
CA ALA A 9 25.33 -30.11 7.69
C ALA A 9 23.97 -30.08 6.98
N PHE A 10 23.28 -31.23 6.90
CA PHE A 10 21.96 -31.32 6.27
C PHE A 10 20.86 -30.65 7.11
N VAL A 11 20.91 -30.81 8.43
CA VAL A 11 19.95 -30.17 9.36
C VAL A 11 20.13 -28.64 9.39
N THR A 12 21.36 -28.14 9.34
CA THR A 12 21.63 -26.68 9.30
C THR A 12 21.18 -26.05 7.98
N LEU A 13 21.35 -26.75 6.84
CA LEU A 13 20.94 -26.25 5.53
C LEU A 13 19.41 -26.16 5.38
N VAL A 14 18.67 -27.13 5.93
CA VAL A 14 17.20 -27.16 5.92
C VAL A 14 16.61 -26.10 6.86
N THR A 15 17.29 -25.80 7.98
CA THR A 15 16.80 -24.80 8.94
C THR A 15 16.97 -23.36 8.42
N CYS A 16 18.02 -23.07 7.66
CA CYS A 16 18.18 -21.76 6.99
C CYS A 16 17.13 -21.53 5.87
N ALA A 17 16.65 -22.60 5.23
CA ALA A 17 15.65 -22.47 4.15
C ALA A 17 14.24 -22.13 4.65
N LEU A 18 13.92 -22.37 5.93
CA LEU A 18 12.60 -22.07 6.51
C LEU A 18 12.45 -20.63 7.04
N VAL A 19 13.54 -19.86 7.17
CA VAL A 19 13.48 -18.48 7.72
C VAL A 19 13.18 -17.43 6.62
N GLY A 20 13.21 -17.81 5.34
CA GLY A 20 12.93 -16.90 4.21
C GLY A 20 11.46 -16.55 3.98
N LEU A 21 10.53 -17.14 4.73
CA LEU A 21 9.08 -16.93 4.56
C LEU A 21 8.47 -15.88 5.51
N VAL A 22 9.30 -15.10 6.21
CA VAL A 22 8.81 -13.84 6.80
C VAL A 22 8.66 -12.85 5.64
N GLY A 23 7.61 -13.05 4.86
CA GLY A 23 7.21 -12.10 3.83
C GLY A 23 7.14 -10.72 4.46
N CYS A 24 7.74 -9.75 3.79
CA CYS A 24 7.40 -8.33 3.93
C CYS A 24 5.88 -8.19 3.71
N GLY A 25 5.08 -8.49 4.73
CA GLY A 25 3.67 -8.16 4.78
C GLY A 25 3.60 -6.65 4.73
N GLY A 26 3.29 -6.12 3.55
CA GLY A 26 3.14 -4.67 3.32
C GLY A 26 2.29 -4.09 4.43
N SER A 27 2.76 -3.02 5.07
CA SER A 27 2.46 -2.76 6.48
C SER A 27 1.09 -2.16 6.81
N PHE A 28 0.08 -2.58 6.06
CA PHE A 28 -1.34 -2.33 6.24
C PHE A 28 -2.13 -3.32 5.37
N SER A 29 -1.71 -4.59 5.36
CA SER A 29 -2.34 -5.64 4.57
C SER A 29 -3.80 -5.88 4.94
N GLY A 30 -4.19 -5.59 6.20
CA GLY A 30 -5.57 -5.60 6.67
C GLY A 30 -6.40 -4.55 5.95
N ALA A 31 -5.96 -3.29 5.97
CA ALA A 31 -6.63 -2.18 5.29
C ALA A 31 -6.79 -2.45 3.78
N LYS A 32 -5.75 -2.98 3.13
CA LYS A 32 -5.82 -3.36 1.71
C LYS A 32 -6.83 -4.48 1.48
N ALA A 33 -6.91 -5.45 2.39
CA ALA A 33 -7.89 -6.53 2.31
C ALA A 33 -9.33 -6.03 2.53
N ASP A 34 -9.53 -5.10 3.46
CA ASP A 34 -10.82 -4.47 3.71
C ASP A 34 -11.28 -3.60 2.52
N PHE A 35 -10.36 -2.79 1.97
CA PHE A 35 -10.60 -2.02 0.74
C PHE A 35 -11.08 -2.93 -0.41
N ARG A 36 -10.35 -4.03 -0.68
CA ARG A 36 -10.74 -4.99 -1.74
C ARG A 36 -12.10 -5.65 -1.52
N LYS A 37 -12.55 -5.74 -0.26
CA LYS A 37 -13.85 -6.33 0.12
C LYS A 37 -14.97 -5.29 0.19
N GLY A 38 -14.71 -4.03 -0.16
CA GLY A 38 -15.69 -2.93 -0.05
C GLY A 38 -15.96 -2.46 1.37
N ARG A 39 -15.13 -2.87 2.34
CA ARG A 39 -15.22 -2.48 3.76
C ARG A 39 -14.44 -1.20 4.02
N PHE A 40 -14.92 -0.11 3.43
CA PHE A 40 -14.17 1.14 3.39
C PHE A 40 -14.04 1.81 4.77
N ALA A 41 -15.05 1.69 5.64
CA ALA A 41 -14.99 2.22 7.01
C ALA A 41 -13.95 1.49 7.87
N GLU A 42 -13.86 0.17 7.74
CA GLU A 42 -12.86 -0.65 8.42
C GLU A 42 -11.45 -0.35 7.90
N ALA A 43 -11.30 -0.24 6.58
CA ALA A 43 -10.04 0.17 5.97
C ALA A 43 -9.60 1.56 6.44
N GLU A 44 -10.52 2.54 6.51
CA GLU A 44 -10.24 3.88 7.01
C GLU A 44 -9.73 3.83 8.45
N LYS A 45 -10.43 3.11 9.33
CA LYS A 45 -10.06 2.96 10.73
C LYS A 45 -8.64 2.43 10.90
N GLU A 46 -8.29 1.38 10.15
CA GLU A 46 -6.94 0.81 10.20
C GLU A 46 -5.88 1.79 9.68
N LEU A 47 -6.12 2.47 8.55
CA LEU A 47 -5.16 3.41 7.99
C LEU A 47 -4.96 4.64 8.90
N VAL A 48 -6.02 5.15 9.53
CA VAL A 48 -5.92 6.25 10.51
C VAL A 48 -5.07 5.85 11.71
N ALA A 49 -5.25 4.63 12.22
CA ALA A 49 -4.46 4.12 13.35
C ALA A 49 -2.94 4.04 13.03
N MET A 50 -2.59 3.90 11.75
CA MET A 50 -1.19 3.81 11.30
C MET A 50 -0.56 5.15 10.96
N GLU A 51 -1.34 6.23 10.89
CA GLU A 51 -0.86 7.54 10.46
C GLU A 51 0.37 8.04 11.23
N PRO A 52 0.47 7.93 12.58
CA PRO A 52 1.66 8.37 13.30
C PRO A 52 2.93 7.64 12.85
N ARG A 53 2.83 6.33 12.60
CA ARG A 53 3.96 5.50 12.16
C ARG A 53 4.30 5.74 10.70
N SER A 54 3.30 6.11 9.89
CA SER A 54 3.48 6.34 8.45
C SER A 54 4.44 7.47 8.11
N LYS A 55 4.66 8.41 9.05
CA LYS A 55 5.56 9.56 8.87
C LYS A 55 7.04 9.18 8.80
N SER A 56 7.42 8.01 9.31
CA SER A 56 8.79 7.51 9.30
C SER A 56 9.02 6.40 8.27
N TRP A 57 8.08 6.21 7.33
CA TRP A 57 8.18 5.16 6.32
C TRP A 57 9.04 5.59 5.14
N SER A 58 9.56 4.59 4.41
CA SER A 58 10.20 4.82 3.11
C SER A 58 9.21 5.46 2.13
N SER A 59 9.75 6.10 1.09
CA SER A 59 8.93 6.72 0.03
C SER A 59 7.96 5.72 -0.61
N GLU A 60 8.42 4.50 -0.92
CA GLU A 60 7.58 3.37 -1.40
C GLU A 60 6.33 3.18 -0.55
N LYS A 61 6.56 3.01 0.74
CA LYS A 61 5.52 2.66 1.68
C LYS A 61 4.64 3.86 2.03
N ARG A 62 5.20 5.08 2.01
CA ARG A 62 4.44 6.32 2.17
C ARG A 62 3.53 6.57 0.96
N ALA A 63 4.01 6.33 -0.25
CA ALA A 63 3.21 6.45 -1.47
C ALA A 63 2.05 5.45 -1.46
N GLU A 64 2.33 4.17 -1.17
CA GLU A 64 1.30 3.14 -1.09
C GLU A 64 0.26 3.48 -0.01
N TYR A 65 0.71 3.92 1.17
CA TYR A 65 -0.18 4.38 2.24
C TYR A 65 -1.09 5.54 1.83
N SER A 66 -0.51 6.59 1.25
CA SER A 66 -1.26 7.77 0.81
C SER A 66 -2.23 7.41 -0.32
N LEU A 67 -1.86 6.47 -1.21
CA LEU A 67 -2.76 5.95 -2.23
C LEU A 67 -3.99 5.30 -1.58
N TYR A 68 -3.82 4.33 -0.69
CA TYR A 68 -4.95 3.63 -0.10
C TYR A 68 -5.80 4.54 0.82
N ARG A 69 -5.22 5.52 1.52
CA ARG A 69 -6.00 6.56 2.21
C ARG A 69 -6.86 7.35 1.23
N GLY A 70 -6.27 7.78 0.12
CA GLY A 70 -6.97 8.51 -0.93
C GLY A 70 -8.11 7.72 -1.55
N LEU A 71 -7.87 6.46 -1.90
CA LEU A 71 -8.88 5.56 -2.49
C LEU A 71 -10.03 5.26 -1.52
N VAL A 72 -9.74 5.08 -0.23
CA VAL A 72 -10.77 4.88 0.80
C VAL A 72 -11.64 6.12 0.95
N HIS A 73 -11.05 7.31 1.05
CA HIS A 73 -11.82 8.55 1.12
C HIS A 73 -12.64 8.79 -0.16
N HIS A 74 -12.10 8.44 -1.33
CA HIS A 74 -12.81 8.50 -2.60
C HIS A 74 -14.06 7.61 -2.57
N ALA A 75 -13.91 6.36 -2.13
CA ALA A 75 -15.01 5.41 -2.01
C ALA A 75 -16.07 5.83 -0.96
N LEU A 76 -15.67 6.57 0.07
CA LEU A 76 -16.56 7.15 1.08
C LEU A 76 -17.21 8.48 0.65
N GLY A 77 -16.85 9.02 -0.53
CA GLY A 77 -17.36 10.30 -1.01
C GLY A 77 -16.71 11.54 -0.39
N ASP A 78 -15.69 11.38 0.47
CA ASP A 78 -14.89 12.52 0.96
C ASP A 78 -13.87 12.93 -0.09
N ARG A 79 -14.36 13.69 -1.05
CA ARG A 79 -13.59 14.21 -2.18
C ARG A 79 -12.37 15.04 -1.75
N ARG A 80 -12.49 15.83 -0.68
CA ARG A 80 -11.41 16.73 -0.25
C ARG A 80 -10.27 15.91 0.35
N ALA A 81 -10.58 14.96 1.23
CA ALA A 81 -9.58 14.07 1.80
C ALA A 81 -8.98 13.17 0.72
N ALA A 82 -9.79 12.65 -0.21
CA ALA A 82 -9.32 11.85 -1.33
C ALA A 82 -8.24 12.59 -2.14
N LEU A 83 -8.54 13.82 -2.59
CA LEU A 83 -7.59 14.63 -3.35
C LEU A 83 -6.30 14.92 -2.58
N LEU A 84 -6.38 15.19 -1.28
CA LEU A 84 -5.20 15.47 -0.46
C LEU A 84 -4.23 14.29 -0.48
N TRP A 85 -4.74 13.08 -0.20
CA TRP A 85 -3.90 11.89 -0.09
C TRP A 85 -3.44 11.36 -1.46
N LEU A 86 -4.30 11.39 -2.48
CA LEU A 86 -3.92 10.98 -3.84
C LEU A 86 -2.84 11.89 -4.43
N ARG A 87 -2.91 13.21 -4.17
CA ARG A 87 -1.85 14.14 -4.60
C ARG A 87 -0.53 13.88 -3.90
N GLU A 88 -0.55 13.48 -2.62
CA GLU A 88 0.67 13.08 -1.93
C GLU A 88 1.27 11.81 -2.55
N ALA A 89 0.45 10.78 -2.79
CA ALA A 89 0.91 9.55 -3.46
C ALA A 89 1.53 9.86 -4.83
N LYS A 90 0.85 10.70 -5.63
CA LYS A 90 1.36 11.17 -6.92
C LYS A 90 2.67 11.94 -6.80
N ALA A 91 2.77 12.88 -5.87
CA ALA A 91 3.99 13.67 -5.69
C ALA A 91 5.20 12.79 -5.33
N ILE A 92 4.99 11.73 -4.56
CA ILE A 92 6.06 10.79 -4.22
C ILE A 92 6.47 9.95 -5.43
N ASP A 93 5.51 9.39 -6.18
CA ASP A 93 5.81 8.57 -7.37
C ASP A 93 6.40 9.41 -8.53
N ASP A 94 5.97 10.66 -8.70
CA ASP A 94 6.55 11.59 -9.66
C ASP A 94 8.02 11.94 -9.31
N ALA A 95 8.34 12.05 -8.01
CA ALA A 95 9.70 12.34 -7.55
C ALA A 95 10.64 11.12 -7.62
N GLN A 96 10.09 9.91 -7.48
CA GLN A 96 10.81 8.64 -7.53
C GLN A 96 9.99 7.67 -8.39
N PRO A 97 10.23 7.62 -9.71
CA PRO A 97 9.47 6.76 -10.60
C PRO A 97 9.52 5.29 -10.17
N HIS A 98 8.40 4.59 -10.29
CA HIS A 98 8.24 3.18 -9.90
C HIS A 98 8.26 2.94 -8.38
N THR A 99 7.98 3.98 -7.59
CA THR A 99 7.74 3.85 -6.15
C THR A 99 6.43 3.13 -5.88
N LEU A 100 5.43 3.30 -6.74
CA LEU A 100 4.21 2.50 -6.74
C LEU A 100 4.32 1.33 -7.73
N ALA A 101 3.74 0.19 -7.35
CA ALA A 101 3.50 -0.92 -8.27
C ALA A 101 2.59 -0.48 -9.42
N GLU A 102 2.69 -1.16 -10.57
CA GLU A 102 1.96 -0.79 -11.79
C GLU A 102 0.44 -0.70 -11.58
N ASP A 103 -0.17 -1.74 -10.98
CA ASP A 103 -1.60 -1.76 -10.65
C ASP A 103 -2.02 -0.58 -9.75
N ASP A 104 -1.16 -0.21 -8.81
CA ASP A 104 -1.42 0.87 -7.87
C ASP A 104 -1.27 2.25 -8.52
N ARG A 105 -0.37 2.41 -9.50
CA ARG A 105 -0.32 3.61 -10.36
C ARG A 105 -1.55 3.73 -11.23
N THR A 106 -2.00 2.64 -11.85
CA THR A 106 -3.26 2.67 -12.62
C THR A 106 -4.45 3.07 -11.74
N ARG A 107 -4.53 2.58 -10.49
CA ARG A 107 -5.56 3.01 -9.54
C ARG A 107 -5.45 4.49 -9.18
N LEU A 108 -4.23 4.99 -8.98
CA LEU A 108 -3.97 6.39 -8.69
C LEU A 108 -4.47 7.29 -9.82
N ASP A 109 -4.09 6.96 -11.06
CA ASP A 109 -4.45 7.74 -12.24
C ASP A 109 -5.97 7.78 -12.44
N LEU A 110 -6.65 6.61 -12.40
CA LEU A 110 -8.11 6.54 -12.53
C LEU A 110 -8.84 7.33 -11.44
N ALA A 111 -8.36 7.28 -10.19
CA ALA A 111 -8.98 8.03 -9.10
C ALA A 111 -8.81 9.54 -9.26
N LEU A 112 -7.64 10.00 -9.71
CA LEU A 112 -7.39 11.42 -9.99
C LEU A 112 -8.20 11.92 -11.19
N GLU A 113 -8.33 11.12 -12.25
CA GLU A 113 -9.15 11.42 -13.41
C GLU A 113 -10.64 11.54 -13.04
N SER A 114 -11.17 10.58 -12.28
CA SER A 114 -12.55 10.63 -11.77
C SER A 114 -12.81 11.91 -10.98
N LEU A 115 -11.90 12.25 -10.06
CA LEU A 115 -11.99 13.45 -9.24
C LEU A 115 -11.84 14.75 -10.03
N ALA A 116 -11.13 14.74 -11.17
CA ALA A 116 -11.03 15.87 -12.06
C ALA A 116 -12.31 16.04 -12.90
N ALA A 117 -12.88 14.95 -13.40
CA ALA A 117 -14.14 14.95 -14.14
C ALA A 117 -15.29 15.52 -13.28
N ASP A 118 -15.37 15.11 -12.01
CA ASP A 118 -16.36 15.65 -11.06
C ASP A 118 -16.16 17.15 -10.75
N ALA A 119 -15.01 17.74 -11.11
CA ALA A 119 -14.71 19.17 -10.89
C ALA A 119 -15.13 20.03 -12.07
N ALA A 120 -15.27 19.44 -13.25
CA ALA A 120 -15.65 20.16 -14.44
C ALA A 120 -17.08 20.68 -14.28
N PRO A 121 -17.36 21.94 -14.65
CA PRO A 121 -18.73 22.42 -14.74
C PRO A 121 -19.49 21.53 -15.74
N PRO A 122 -20.80 21.27 -15.52
CA PRO A 122 -21.59 20.51 -16.47
C PRO A 122 -21.55 21.22 -17.83
N SER A 123 -21.31 20.46 -18.90
CA SER A 123 -21.43 20.98 -20.26
C SER A 123 -22.84 21.58 -20.46
N PRO A 124 -22.96 22.75 -21.11
CA PRO A 124 -24.25 23.40 -21.36
C PRO A 124 -25.18 22.58 -22.25
#